data_AF-A0A6G1M2W1-F1
#
_entry.id   AF-A0A6G1M2W1-F1
#
_cell.length_a   1.000
_cell.length_b   1.000
_cell.length_c   1.000
_cell.angle_alpha   90.00
_cell.angle_beta   90.00
_cell.angle_gamma   90.00
#
_symmetry.space_group_name_H-M   'P 1'
#
loop_
_entity.id
_entity.type
_entity.pdbx_description
1 polymer ?
#
loop_
_entity_poly.entity_id
_entity_poly.type
_entity_poly.pdbx_seq_one_letter_code
_entity_poly.pdbx_strand_id
1 'polypeptide(L)'
;MANEYGIEHAPGPWECTGESWWFTCYPFGGNKNNVPGAANVLDFHPGVNDKFDGGIGMIMVVRYSSTPVGPYDELLYIPGYYDTPHASSSRYRITNIYVSSKETTYNGRRNWNIPKHLAVFNFDKSETTGQTTITVAHPETPNNPFFVAVLKDIPVVSSIGVPLSTSLFPMNLEFHQPDIKAVDTPQGKANGETGTETWQSFSPWMGGKARFVKCVDMKNGNGDGTWPDKVDGVWGAVLRWDAGMKLKFPAGTELPKSNL
;
A
#
# COMPACT_ATOMS: atom_id res chain seq x y z
N MET A 1 10.02 3.89 -27.78
CA MET A 1 11.07 2.85 -27.65
C MET A 1 10.91 2.23 -26.28
N ALA A 2 10.95 0.90 -26.18
CA ALA A 2 10.86 0.24 -24.88
C ALA A 2 12.05 0.70 -24.02
N ASN A 3 11.80 1.08 -22.76
CA ASN A 3 12.84 1.39 -21.79
C ASN A 3 13.68 0.12 -21.48
N GLU A 4 14.75 0.26 -20.71
CA GLU A 4 15.60 -0.88 -20.31
C GLU A 4 14.85 -1.99 -19.55
N TYR A 5 13.65 -1.69 -19.05
CA TYR A 5 12.76 -2.63 -18.35
C TYR A 5 11.80 -3.36 -19.29
N GLY A 6 11.67 -2.94 -20.56
CA GLY A 6 10.72 -3.52 -21.50
C GLY A 6 9.25 -3.29 -21.13
N ILE A 7 8.95 -2.28 -20.31
CA ILE A 7 7.61 -1.98 -19.78
C ILE A 7 7.15 -0.62 -20.30
N GLU A 8 5.91 -0.51 -20.78
CA GLU A 8 5.36 0.77 -21.22
C GLU A 8 5.15 1.74 -20.05
N HIS A 9 5.58 2.99 -20.23
CA HIS A 9 5.35 4.04 -19.25
C HIS A 9 3.96 4.64 -19.43
N ALA A 10 3.13 4.51 -18.40
CA ALA A 10 1.80 5.10 -18.26
C ALA A 10 1.86 6.22 -17.21
N PRO A 11 2.05 7.49 -17.62
CA PRO A 11 2.14 8.60 -16.68
C PRO A 11 0.81 8.84 -15.94
N GLY A 12 0.89 9.50 -14.78
CA GLY A 12 -0.30 10.03 -14.09
C GLY A 12 -0.96 11.17 -14.88
N PRO A 13 -2.21 11.55 -14.54
CA PRO A 13 -3.04 10.99 -13.48
C PRO A 13 -3.65 9.63 -13.86
N TRP A 14 -3.89 8.79 -12.85
CA TRP A 14 -4.59 7.52 -13.02
C TRP A 14 -5.99 7.59 -12.39
N GLU A 15 -6.97 7.10 -13.13
CA GLU A 15 -8.29 6.78 -12.59
C GLU A 15 -8.47 5.26 -12.55
N CYS A 16 -8.65 4.74 -11.34
CA CYS A 16 -8.71 3.32 -11.06
C CYS A 16 -10.08 2.92 -10.52
N THR A 17 -10.47 1.68 -10.77
CA THR A 17 -11.68 1.06 -10.19
C THR A 17 -11.32 -0.25 -9.49
N GLY A 18 -11.88 -0.52 -8.32
CA GLY A 18 -11.57 -1.75 -7.58
C GLY A 18 -12.50 -2.02 -6.41
N GLU A 19 -12.00 -2.85 -5.49
CA GLU A 19 -12.47 -3.02 -4.11
C GLU A 19 -11.26 -3.01 -3.17
N SER A 20 -11.46 -2.72 -1.89
CA SER A 20 -10.34 -2.73 -0.93
C SER A 20 -10.75 -3.05 0.51
N TRP A 21 -9.77 -3.41 1.33
CA TRP A 21 -9.90 -3.64 2.77
C TRP A 21 -8.85 -2.82 3.50
N TRP A 22 -9.32 -1.93 4.36
CA TRP A 22 -8.48 -1.05 5.14
C TRP A 22 -8.49 -1.50 6.59
N PHE A 23 -7.30 -1.80 7.08
CA PHE A 23 -7.06 -2.18 8.46
C PHE A 23 -6.35 -1.04 9.17
N THR A 24 -7.05 -0.38 10.09
CA THR A 24 -6.51 0.76 10.83
C THR A 24 -5.52 0.30 11.89
N CYS A 25 -4.31 0.84 11.84
CA CYS A 25 -3.23 0.64 12.80
C CYS A 25 -3.13 1.84 13.75
N TYR A 26 -2.81 1.61 15.03
CA TYR A 26 -2.60 2.67 16.03
C TYR A 26 -3.69 3.77 16.11
N PRO A 27 -4.99 3.43 16.17
CA PRO A 27 -6.10 4.40 15.99
C PRO A 27 -6.22 5.49 17.06
N PHE A 28 -5.52 5.37 18.20
CA PHE A 28 -5.63 6.29 19.34
C PHE A 28 -4.38 7.16 19.57
N GLY A 29 -3.66 7.53 18.51
CA GLY A 29 -2.60 8.54 18.59
C GLY A 29 -1.17 8.02 18.78
N GLY A 30 -0.92 6.75 18.45
CA GLY A 30 0.38 6.33 17.92
C GLY A 30 1.26 5.47 18.83
N ASN A 31 1.88 4.47 18.19
CA ASN A 31 3.19 4.00 18.58
C ASN A 31 4.22 5.06 18.13
N LYS A 32 5.13 5.47 19.02
CA LYS A 32 6.21 6.42 18.67
C LYS A 32 7.42 5.74 18.05
N ASN A 33 7.46 4.42 18.09
CA ASN A 33 8.51 3.62 17.50
C ASN A 33 7.93 2.92 16.28
N ASN A 34 8.74 2.84 15.23
CA ASN A 34 8.37 2.03 14.08
C ASN A 34 8.44 0.54 14.47
N VAL A 35 7.63 -0.29 13.82
CA VAL A 35 7.68 -1.74 14.05
C VAL A 35 8.84 -2.38 13.27
N PRO A 36 9.42 -3.49 13.76
CA PRO A 36 10.36 -4.27 12.97
C PRO A 36 9.78 -4.64 11.61
N GLY A 37 10.54 -4.41 10.55
CA GLY A 37 10.11 -4.67 9.16
C GLY A 37 9.11 -3.66 8.58
N ALA A 38 8.95 -2.49 9.20
CA ALA A 38 8.07 -1.42 8.70
C ALA A 38 8.41 -0.92 7.30
N ALA A 39 9.69 -0.97 6.91
CA ALA A 39 10.14 -0.67 5.57
C ALA A 39 10.80 -1.91 4.95
N ASN A 40 10.70 -2.05 3.63
CA ASN A 40 11.44 -3.09 2.94
C ASN A 40 12.95 -2.80 3.04
N VAL A 41 13.78 -3.84 3.25
CA VAL A 41 15.24 -3.70 3.33
C VAL A 41 15.83 -3.05 2.07
N LEU A 42 15.26 -3.35 0.91
CA LEU A 42 15.71 -2.81 -0.38
C LEU A 42 15.42 -1.31 -0.52
N ASP A 43 14.38 -0.83 0.16
CA ASP A 43 13.94 0.57 0.12
C ASP A 43 14.17 1.25 1.49
N PHE A 44 15.09 0.74 2.30
CA PHE A 44 15.51 1.43 3.52
C PHE A 44 16.47 2.57 3.16
N HIS A 45 16.06 3.79 3.49
CA HIS A 45 16.84 5.01 3.38
C HIS A 45 17.21 5.50 4.79
N PRO A 46 18.46 5.25 5.26
CA PRO A 46 18.94 5.79 6.53
C PRO A 46 18.77 7.30 6.58
N GLY A 47 18.41 7.85 7.73
CA GLY A 47 18.03 9.26 7.86
C GLY A 47 16.55 9.46 7.58
N VAL A 48 16.08 9.15 6.36
CA VAL A 48 14.68 9.33 5.95
C VAL A 48 13.71 8.40 6.68
N ASN A 49 14.01 7.09 6.77
CA ASN A 49 13.16 6.12 7.44
C ASN A 49 13.20 6.21 8.98
N ASP A 50 14.16 6.95 9.53
CA ASP A 50 14.30 7.17 10.97
C ASP A 50 13.42 8.32 11.49
N LYS A 51 12.78 9.08 10.59
CA LYS A 51 11.92 10.23 10.91
C LYS A 51 10.45 9.89 11.14
N PHE A 52 10.16 8.71 11.68
CA PHE A 52 8.79 8.34 11.97
C PHE A 52 8.22 9.23 13.09
N ASP A 53 7.08 9.87 12.83
CA ASP A 53 6.41 10.82 13.74
C ASP A 53 5.09 10.25 14.30
N GLY A 54 4.85 8.95 14.12
CA GLY A 54 3.67 8.28 14.65
C GLY A 54 2.38 8.56 13.86
N GLY A 55 1.25 8.61 14.58
CA GLY A 55 -0.08 8.80 14.01
C GLY A 55 -0.80 7.50 13.63
N ILE A 56 -1.93 7.66 12.93
CA ILE A 56 -2.79 6.55 12.51
C ILE A 56 -2.15 5.89 11.28
N GLY A 57 -1.81 4.62 11.42
CA GLY A 57 -1.31 3.79 10.32
C GLY A 57 -2.43 3.01 9.63
N MET A 58 -2.12 2.42 8.48
CA MET A 58 -3.04 1.62 7.69
C MET A 58 -2.28 0.47 7.03
N ILE A 59 -2.83 -0.74 7.12
CA ILE A 59 -2.59 -1.79 6.13
C ILE A 59 -3.77 -1.75 5.16
N MET A 60 -3.51 -1.82 3.87
CA MET A 60 -4.56 -1.88 2.86
C MET A 60 -4.30 -3.04 1.91
N VAL A 61 -5.37 -3.77 1.57
CA VAL A 61 -5.40 -4.69 0.44
C VAL A 61 -6.35 -4.13 -0.60
N VAL A 62 -5.91 -4.03 -1.85
CA VAL A 62 -6.70 -3.47 -2.95
C VAL A 62 -6.72 -4.46 -4.12
N ARG A 63 -7.88 -4.64 -4.74
CA ARG A 63 -8.03 -5.36 -6.01
C ARG A 63 -8.50 -4.39 -7.07
N TYR A 64 -7.61 -4.01 -7.96
CA TYR A 64 -7.98 -3.16 -9.08
C TYR A 64 -8.54 -3.99 -10.22
N SER A 65 -9.77 -3.67 -10.61
CA SER A 65 -10.42 -4.23 -11.80
C SER A 65 -10.10 -3.45 -13.07
N SER A 66 -9.69 -2.19 -12.94
CA SER A 66 -9.34 -1.32 -14.07
C SER A 66 -8.34 -0.26 -13.64
N THR A 67 -7.22 -0.19 -14.34
CA THR A 67 -6.19 0.86 -14.25
C THR A 67 -5.57 1.09 -15.64
N PRO A 68 -4.79 2.16 -15.86
CA PRO A 68 -4.08 2.39 -17.13
C PRO A 68 -3.09 1.29 -17.53
N VAL A 69 -2.68 0.42 -16.60
CA VAL A 69 -1.74 -0.69 -16.85
C VAL A 69 -2.39 -2.07 -16.70
N GLY A 70 -3.72 -2.13 -16.72
CA GLY A 70 -4.49 -3.35 -16.52
C GLY A 70 -4.86 -3.63 -15.05
N PRO A 71 -5.61 -4.71 -14.78
CA PRO A 71 -5.98 -5.10 -13.43
C PRO A 71 -4.77 -5.64 -12.65
N TYR A 72 -4.71 -5.35 -11.36
CA TYR A 72 -3.70 -5.89 -10.45
C TYR A 72 -4.18 -5.80 -9.00
N ASP A 73 -3.51 -6.52 -8.11
CA ASP A 73 -3.75 -6.50 -6.67
C ASP A 73 -2.60 -5.81 -5.95
N GLU A 74 -2.89 -5.16 -4.82
CA GLU A 74 -1.93 -4.40 -4.02
C GLU A 74 -2.10 -4.72 -2.53
N LEU A 75 -0.99 -4.92 -1.84
CA LEU A 75 -0.91 -4.95 -0.38
C LEU A 75 0.06 -3.84 0.01
N LEU A 76 -0.37 -2.88 0.82
CA LEU A 76 0.48 -1.78 1.25
C LEU A 76 0.39 -1.53 2.74
N TYR A 77 1.51 -1.07 3.29
CA TYR A 77 1.64 -0.60 4.66
C TYR A 77 2.02 0.88 4.68
N ILE A 78 1.22 1.63 5.43
CA ILE A 78 1.39 3.05 5.73
C ILE A 78 1.53 3.13 7.25
N PRO A 79 2.75 3.25 7.81
CA PRO A 79 2.94 3.24 9.25
C PRO A 79 2.28 4.43 9.95
N GLY A 80 2.22 5.57 9.27
CA GLY A 80 1.80 6.85 9.81
C GLY A 80 2.54 7.99 9.12
N TYR A 81 2.77 9.06 9.88
CA TYR A 81 3.46 10.26 9.44
C TYR A 81 4.97 10.15 9.60
N TYR A 82 5.70 10.85 8.74
CA TYR A 82 7.13 11.06 8.82
C TYR A 82 7.45 12.54 8.68
N ASP A 83 8.47 13.03 9.38
CA ASP A 83 9.02 14.34 9.09
C ASP A 83 9.53 14.37 7.66
N THR A 84 9.33 15.51 7.00
CA THR A 84 9.74 15.69 5.61
C THR A 84 10.46 17.04 5.45
N PRO A 85 11.52 17.10 4.62
CA PRO A 85 12.22 18.36 4.33
C PRO A 85 11.38 19.37 3.55
N HIS A 86 10.25 18.95 2.99
CA HIS A 86 9.48 19.70 1.99
C HIS A 86 8.18 20.29 2.53
N ALA A 87 7.89 20.13 3.82
CA ALA A 87 6.71 20.70 4.45
C ALA A 87 7.01 21.07 5.91
N SER A 88 6.23 22.01 6.45
CA SER A 88 6.33 22.42 7.86
C SER A 88 5.69 21.43 8.84
N SER A 89 5.04 20.38 8.34
CA SER A 89 4.42 19.33 9.13
C SER A 89 4.60 17.98 8.45
N SER A 90 4.56 16.92 9.25
CA SER A 90 4.76 15.54 8.84
C SER A 90 3.75 15.10 7.78
N ARG A 91 4.16 14.12 6.95
CA ARG A 91 3.37 13.60 5.81
C ARG A 91 3.34 12.08 5.83
N TYR A 92 2.31 11.51 5.22
CA TYR A 92 2.20 10.05 5.13
C TYR A 92 3.28 9.46 4.22
N ARG A 93 3.66 8.22 4.51
CA ARG A 93 4.56 7.42 3.66
C ARG A 93 4.05 6.01 3.49
N ILE A 94 4.14 5.50 2.27
CA ILE A 94 4.01 4.06 1.99
C ILE A 94 5.42 3.49 2.08
N THR A 95 5.72 2.73 3.12
CA THR A 95 7.08 2.24 3.39
C THR A 95 7.29 0.80 2.95
N ASN A 96 6.21 0.06 2.73
CA ASN A 96 6.27 -1.30 2.22
C ASN A 96 5.01 -1.60 1.40
N ILE A 97 5.18 -2.13 0.20
CA ILE A 97 4.10 -2.38 -0.74
C ILE A 97 4.46 -3.49 -1.71
N TYR A 98 3.50 -4.37 -1.94
CA TYR A 98 3.56 -5.48 -2.88
C TYR A 98 2.45 -5.39 -3.90
N VAL A 99 2.72 -5.80 -5.13
CA VAL A 99 1.78 -5.79 -6.26
C VAL A 99 1.87 -7.04 -7.11
N SER A 100 0.80 -7.39 -7.81
CA SER A 100 0.73 -8.63 -8.61
C SER A 100 1.23 -8.50 -10.07
N SER A 101 1.68 -7.33 -10.51
CA SER A 101 2.15 -7.10 -11.89
C SER A 101 3.38 -6.18 -11.94
N LYS A 102 4.31 -6.49 -12.84
CA LYS A 102 5.52 -5.69 -13.08
C LYS A 102 5.21 -4.31 -13.68
N GLU A 103 4.13 -4.21 -14.44
CA GLU A 103 3.70 -2.97 -15.09
C GLU A 103 3.35 -1.91 -14.03
N THR A 104 2.64 -2.29 -12.96
CA THR A 104 2.36 -1.39 -11.84
C THR A 104 3.58 -1.17 -10.94
N THR A 105 4.50 -2.16 -10.81
CA THR A 105 5.79 -1.96 -10.13
C THR A 105 6.57 -0.82 -10.77
N TYR A 106 6.84 -0.92 -12.07
CA TYR A 106 7.58 0.09 -12.83
C TYR A 106 6.92 1.46 -12.78
N ASN A 107 5.63 1.52 -13.13
CA ASN A 107 4.92 2.79 -13.23
C ASN A 107 4.70 3.43 -11.85
N GLY A 108 4.42 2.65 -10.81
CA GLY A 108 4.24 3.15 -9.45
C GLY A 108 5.51 3.76 -8.87
N ARG A 109 6.65 3.09 -9.08
CA ARG A 109 7.98 3.59 -8.73
C ARG A 109 8.30 4.86 -9.50
N ARG A 110 8.11 4.87 -10.83
CA ARG A 110 8.46 6.00 -11.70
C ARG A 110 7.60 7.25 -11.53
N ASN A 111 6.31 7.09 -11.24
CA ASN A 111 5.36 8.21 -11.16
C ASN A 111 5.26 8.84 -9.77
N TRP A 112 5.45 8.07 -8.70
CA TRP A 112 5.15 8.51 -7.33
C TRP A 112 6.19 8.10 -6.29
N ASN A 113 7.32 7.51 -6.71
CA ASN A 113 8.33 6.91 -5.82
C ASN A 113 7.74 5.92 -4.81
N ILE A 114 6.67 5.22 -5.18
CA ILE A 114 6.08 4.22 -4.30
C ILE A 114 6.93 2.94 -4.41
N PRO A 115 7.53 2.41 -3.32
CA PRO A 115 8.54 1.35 -3.35
C PRO A 115 7.94 -0.05 -3.59
N LYS A 116 7.28 -0.22 -4.74
CA LYS A 116 6.56 -1.46 -5.09
C LYS A 116 7.54 -2.61 -5.32
N HIS A 117 7.14 -3.80 -4.88
CA HIS A 117 7.76 -5.09 -5.18
C HIS A 117 6.74 -6.08 -5.72
N LEU A 118 7.18 -7.07 -6.51
CA LEU A 118 6.29 -8.09 -7.06
C LEU A 118 5.94 -9.15 -6.01
N ALA A 119 4.67 -9.57 -5.95
CA ALA A 119 4.19 -10.66 -5.11
C ALA A 119 3.07 -11.46 -5.79
N VAL A 120 2.74 -12.61 -5.21
CA VAL A 120 1.62 -13.45 -5.61
C VAL A 120 0.49 -13.26 -4.60
N PHE A 121 -0.72 -13.02 -5.11
CA PHE A 121 -1.92 -12.79 -4.33
C PHE A 121 -2.91 -13.93 -4.55
N ASN A 122 -3.59 -14.36 -3.49
CA ASN A 122 -4.72 -15.26 -3.59
C ASN A 122 -5.89 -14.77 -2.72
N PHE A 123 -7.09 -14.87 -3.27
CA PHE A 123 -8.34 -14.49 -2.63
C PHE A 123 -9.28 -15.69 -2.67
N ASP A 124 -9.36 -16.42 -1.57
CA ASP A 124 -10.19 -17.61 -1.46
C ASP A 124 -11.44 -17.30 -0.63
N LYS A 125 -12.61 -17.44 -1.24
CA LYS A 125 -13.90 -17.22 -0.55
C LYS A 125 -14.56 -18.56 -0.29
N SER A 126 -14.64 -18.95 0.98
CA SER A 126 -15.35 -20.15 1.40
C SER A 126 -16.85 -19.97 1.24
N GLU A 127 -17.49 -20.81 0.42
CA GLU A 127 -18.95 -20.85 0.30
C GLU A 127 -19.62 -21.36 1.58
N THR A 128 -18.95 -22.26 2.32
CA THR A 128 -19.47 -22.86 3.55
C THR A 128 -19.48 -21.87 4.73
N THR A 129 -18.39 -21.12 4.93
CA THR A 129 -18.26 -20.24 6.10
C THR A 129 -18.54 -18.78 5.79
N GLY A 130 -18.59 -18.41 4.50
CA GLY A 130 -18.66 -17.03 4.02
C GLY A 130 -17.38 -16.23 4.25
N GLN A 131 -16.31 -16.86 4.75
CA GLN A 131 -15.04 -16.18 5.00
C GLN A 131 -14.28 -15.95 3.70
N THR A 132 -13.55 -14.85 3.63
CA THR A 132 -12.58 -14.58 2.57
C THR A 132 -11.17 -14.60 3.17
N THR A 133 -10.34 -15.53 2.71
CA THR A 133 -8.92 -15.61 3.06
C THR A 133 -8.11 -14.94 1.98
N ILE A 134 -7.33 -13.93 2.38
CA ILE A 134 -6.41 -13.21 1.53
C ILE A 134 -5.00 -13.66 1.90
N THR A 135 -4.20 -14.09 0.93
CA THR A 135 -2.79 -14.40 1.14
C THR A 135 -1.90 -13.64 0.17
N VAL A 136 -0.72 -13.24 0.65
CA VAL A 136 0.34 -12.63 -0.17
C VAL A 136 1.66 -13.31 0.13
N ALA A 137 2.36 -13.71 -0.94
CA ALA A 137 3.60 -14.47 -0.88
C ALA A 137 4.64 -13.94 -1.88
N HIS A 138 5.91 -14.23 -1.62
CA HIS A 138 6.98 -13.92 -2.57
C HIS A 138 6.86 -14.84 -3.80
N PRO A 139 7.13 -14.36 -5.03
CA PRO A 139 6.98 -15.17 -6.24
C PRO A 139 7.84 -16.44 -6.28
N GLU A 140 8.99 -16.43 -5.61
CA GLU A 140 9.88 -17.61 -5.51
C GLU A 140 9.42 -18.62 -4.46
N THR A 141 8.60 -18.20 -3.50
CA THR A 141 8.09 -19.05 -2.41
C THR A 141 6.57 -18.90 -2.25
N PRO A 142 5.78 -19.15 -3.31
CA PRO A 142 4.35 -18.81 -3.35
C PRO A 142 3.51 -19.58 -2.33
N ASN A 143 4.00 -20.72 -1.85
CA ASN A 143 3.34 -21.54 -0.83
C ASN A 143 3.64 -21.07 0.62
N ASN A 144 4.48 -20.05 0.81
CA ASN A 144 4.89 -19.53 2.11
C ASN A 144 4.46 -18.06 2.24
N PRO A 145 3.15 -17.78 2.43
CA PRO A 145 2.67 -16.41 2.49
C PRO A 145 3.25 -15.66 3.71
N PHE A 146 3.72 -14.44 3.48
CA PHE A 146 4.19 -13.55 4.54
C PHE A 146 3.05 -12.69 5.12
N PHE A 147 1.94 -12.57 4.39
CA PHE A 147 0.72 -11.94 4.87
C PHE A 147 -0.47 -12.88 4.66
N VAL A 148 -1.31 -13.00 5.69
CA VAL A 148 -2.60 -13.70 5.63
C VAL A 148 -3.62 -12.90 6.40
N ALA A 149 -4.80 -12.67 5.84
CA ALA A 149 -5.94 -12.10 6.56
C ALA A 149 -7.21 -12.92 6.27
N VAL A 150 -7.96 -13.26 7.31
CA VAL A 150 -9.24 -13.95 7.19
C VAL A 150 -10.35 -12.97 7.55
N LEU A 151 -11.21 -12.69 6.59
CA LEU A 151 -12.27 -11.69 6.70
C LEU A 151 -13.63 -12.36 6.75
N LYS A 152 -14.55 -11.78 7.51
CA LYS A 152 -15.93 -12.24 7.62
C LYS A 152 -16.89 -11.06 7.72
N ASP A 153 -18.03 -11.18 7.05
CA ASP A 153 -19.12 -10.22 7.20
C ASP A 153 -19.65 -10.22 8.65
N ILE A 154 -19.91 -9.02 9.16
CA ILE A 154 -20.59 -8.76 10.43
C ILE A 154 -22.10 -8.74 10.15
N PRO A 155 -22.91 -9.58 10.81
CA PRO A 155 -24.35 -9.60 10.61
C PRO A 155 -24.97 -8.21 10.73
N VAL A 156 -25.84 -7.86 9.78
CA VAL A 156 -26.51 -6.55 9.64
C VAL A 156 -25.57 -5.39 9.29
N VAL A 157 -24.42 -5.25 9.92
CA VAL A 157 -23.48 -4.14 9.66
C VAL A 157 -22.90 -4.23 8.24
N SER A 158 -22.49 -5.42 7.80
CA SER A 158 -21.89 -5.61 6.48
C SER A 158 -22.92 -5.67 5.34
N SER A 159 -24.23 -5.58 5.60
CA SER A 159 -25.21 -5.50 4.51
C SER A 159 -25.48 -4.06 4.05
N ILE A 160 -25.09 -3.05 4.85
CA ILE A 160 -25.35 -1.64 4.58
C ILE A 160 -24.07 -0.98 4.08
N GLY A 161 -23.98 -0.74 2.78
CA GLY A 161 -22.91 0.06 2.17
C GLY A 161 -23.23 1.55 2.25
N VAL A 162 -22.35 2.33 2.88
CA VAL A 162 -22.47 3.78 3.04
C VAL A 162 -21.59 4.47 1.99
N PRO A 163 -22.10 5.47 1.25
CA PRO A 163 -21.26 6.26 0.36
C PRO A 163 -20.25 7.06 1.19
N LEU A 164 -18.96 6.80 1.00
CA LEU A 164 -17.86 7.49 1.67
C LEU A 164 -16.90 8.08 0.62
N SER A 165 -16.20 9.14 1.04
CA SER A 165 -15.07 9.70 0.31
C SER A 165 -13.98 10.13 1.28
N THR A 166 -12.72 9.89 0.88
CA THR A 166 -11.56 10.29 1.69
C THR A 166 -11.39 11.80 1.76
N SER A 167 -12.03 12.59 0.88
CA SER A 167 -12.05 14.06 1.00
C SER A 167 -12.81 14.56 2.23
N LEU A 168 -13.60 13.70 2.87
CA LEU A 168 -14.32 14.00 4.11
C LEU A 168 -13.51 13.61 5.35
N PHE A 169 -12.35 12.96 5.19
CA PHE A 169 -11.53 12.56 6.34
C PHE A 169 -10.82 13.80 6.89
N PRO A 170 -10.74 13.97 8.21
CA PRO A 170 -10.11 15.14 8.83
C PRO A 170 -8.56 15.12 8.77
N MET A 171 -7.98 14.07 8.16
CA MET A 171 -6.53 13.86 8.06
C MET A 171 -5.98 14.40 6.73
N ASN A 172 -4.78 14.99 6.75
CA ASN A 172 -4.07 15.29 5.52
C ASN A 172 -3.47 14.01 4.94
N LEU A 173 -4.11 13.46 3.90
CA LEU A 173 -3.68 12.25 3.19
C LEU A 173 -2.66 12.52 2.07
N GLU A 174 -1.90 13.61 2.18
CA GLU A 174 -0.76 13.90 1.32
C GLU A 174 0.44 13.02 1.70
N PHE A 175 1.02 12.39 0.68
CA PHE A 175 2.19 11.54 0.79
C PHE A 175 3.42 12.26 0.29
N HIS A 176 4.54 12.13 1.00
CA HIS A 176 5.86 12.56 0.54
C HIS A 176 6.79 11.34 0.50
N GLN A 177 7.18 10.91 -0.69
CA GLN A 177 8.05 9.76 -0.91
C GLN A 177 9.46 10.20 -1.32
N PRO A 178 10.52 9.69 -0.67
CA PRO A 178 11.89 9.95 -1.09
C PRO A 178 12.19 9.35 -2.46
N ASP A 179 13.32 9.73 -3.04
CA ASP A 179 13.87 8.97 -4.17
C ASP A 179 14.10 7.52 -3.76
N ILE A 180 13.91 6.60 -4.71
CA ILE A 180 14.05 5.15 -4.48
C ILE A 180 15.17 4.60 -5.33
N LYS A 181 15.90 3.62 -4.80
CA LYS A 181 16.98 2.96 -5.54
C LYS A 181 16.40 1.94 -6.52
N ALA A 182 17.08 1.76 -7.65
CA ALA A 182 16.81 0.63 -8.53
C ALA A 182 17.32 -0.65 -7.88
N VAL A 183 16.60 -1.77 -8.06
CA VAL A 183 17.11 -3.09 -7.71
C VAL A 183 17.96 -3.60 -8.88
N ASP A 184 19.27 -3.37 -8.82
CA ASP A 184 20.21 -3.66 -9.92
C ASP A 184 20.60 -5.14 -9.98
N THR A 185 19.59 -5.98 -10.14
CA THR A 185 19.74 -7.41 -10.47
C THR A 185 18.94 -7.71 -11.73
N PRO A 186 19.26 -8.80 -12.46
CA PRO A 186 18.45 -9.22 -13.60
C PRO A 186 16.98 -9.41 -13.24
N GLN A 187 16.70 -9.97 -12.06
CA GLN A 187 15.34 -10.16 -11.56
C GLN A 187 14.66 -8.83 -11.22
N GLY A 188 15.36 -7.89 -10.58
CA GLY A 188 14.80 -6.58 -10.26
C GLY A 188 14.43 -5.79 -11.50
N LYS A 189 15.27 -5.85 -12.55
CA LYS A 189 14.94 -5.29 -13.86
C LYS A 189 13.73 -5.98 -14.49
N ALA A 190 13.67 -7.31 -14.46
CA ALA A 190 12.50 -8.06 -14.96
C ALA A 190 11.20 -7.75 -14.19
N ASN A 191 11.31 -7.42 -12.91
CA ASN A 191 10.19 -7.04 -12.03
C ASN A 191 9.75 -5.57 -12.20
N GLY A 192 10.49 -4.75 -12.94
CA GLY A 192 10.22 -3.32 -13.08
C GLY A 192 10.63 -2.48 -11.86
N GLU A 193 11.56 -2.96 -11.03
CA GLU A 193 12.01 -2.28 -9.80
C GLU A 193 12.99 -1.13 -10.10
N THR A 194 12.46 -0.11 -10.77
CA THR A 194 13.21 1.08 -11.21
C THR A 194 13.50 2.06 -10.08
N GLY A 195 14.55 2.87 -10.28
CA GLY A 195 14.94 3.93 -9.36
C GLY A 195 14.48 5.31 -9.81
N THR A 196 14.57 6.27 -8.89
CA THR A 196 14.30 7.69 -9.14
C THR A 196 15.37 8.55 -8.48
N GLU A 197 15.38 9.86 -8.77
CA GLU A 197 16.45 10.78 -8.32
C GLU A 197 15.93 11.90 -7.40
N THR A 198 14.65 12.20 -7.48
CA THR A 198 13.96 13.30 -6.80
C THR A 198 12.88 12.75 -5.89
N TRP A 199 12.43 13.55 -4.92
CA TRP A 199 11.27 13.21 -4.09
C TRP A 199 9.97 13.40 -4.88
N GLN A 200 8.89 12.76 -4.44
CA GLN A 200 7.56 12.91 -5.03
C GLN A 200 6.53 13.19 -3.94
N SER A 201 5.63 14.15 -4.19
CA SER A 201 4.39 14.29 -3.42
C SER A 201 3.14 14.02 -4.24
N PHE A 202 2.13 13.46 -3.59
CA PHE A 202 0.83 13.20 -4.18
C PHE A 202 -0.24 12.99 -3.11
N SER A 203 -1.49 13.27 -3.47
CA SER A 203 -2.64 13.10 -2.59
C SER A 203 -3.69 12.26 -3.32
N PRO A 204 -3.76 10.94 -3.06
CA PRO A 204 -4.75 10.09 -3.70
C PRO A 204 -6.15 10.41 -3.17
N TRP A 205 -7.14 10.32 -4.06
CA TRP A 205 -8.55 10.44 -3.69
C TRP A 205 -9.23 9.08 -3.84
N MET A 206 -10.09 8.74 -2.89
CA MET A 206 -10.90 7.53 -2.97
C MET A 206 -12.36 7.83 -2.64
N GLY A 207 -13.26 7.13 -3.34
CA GLY A 207 -14.69 7.24 -3.10
C GLY A 207 -15.45 6.00 -3.57
N GLY A 208 -16.55 5.70 -2.89
CA GLY A 208 -17.35 4.53 -3.19
C GLY A 208 -18.27 4.16 -2.03
N LYS A 209 -18.94 3.01 -2.16
CA LYS A 209 -19.64 2.41 -1.03
C LYS A 209 -18.63 1.68 -0.16
N ALA A 210 -18.73 1.88 1.15
CA ALA A 210 -17.92 1.18 2.11
C ALA A 210 -18.77 0.64 3.26
N ARG A 211 -18.29 -0.42 3.88
CA ARG A 211 -18.95 -1.16 4.97
C ARG A 211 -17.91 -1.72 5.91
N PHE A 212 -18.27 -1.94 7.17
CA PHE A 212 -17.37 -2.65 8.08
C PHE A 212 -17.54 -4.16 7.92
N VAL A 213 -16.41 -4.86 7.89
CA VAL A 213 -16.29 -6.32 8.02
C VAL A 213 -15.33 -6.62 9.17
N LYS A 214 -15.29 -7.88 9.61
CA LYS A 214 -14.41 -8.31 10.71
C LYS A 214 -13.20 -9.05 10.15
N CYS A 215 -11.98 -8.71 10.60
CA CYS A 215 -10.84 -9.62 10.51
C CYS A 215 -10.91 -10.60 11.67
N VAL A 216 -11.05 -11.89 11.37
CA VAL A 216 -11.13 -12.95 12.38
C VAL A 216 -9.77 -13.56 12.69
N ASP A 217 -8.84 -13.49 11.75
CA ASP A 217 -7.45 -13.91 11.94
C ASP A 217 -6.54 -13.12 11.00
N MET A 218 -5.30 -12.89 11.42
CA MET A 218 -4.27 -12.26 10.61
C MET A 218 -2.90 -12.80 11.00
N LYS A 219 -2.13 -13.24 10.01
CA LYS A 219 -0.74 -13.62 10.20
C LYS A 219 0.13 -12.36 10.22
N ASN A 220 0.88 -12.19 11.30
CA ASN A 220 1.94 -11.18 11.36
C ASN A 220 3.10 -11.53 10.43
N GLY A 221 3.80 -10.51 9.93
CA GLY A 221 5.08 -10.71 9.27
C GLY A 221 6.15 -11.23 10.24
N ASN A 222 7.35 -11.53 9.72
CA ASN A 222 8.46 -11.97 10.55
C ASN A 222 9.33 -10.80 11.07
N GLY A 223 9.06 -9.57 10.63
CA GLY A 223 9.84 -8.39 11.02
C GLY A 223 11.24 -8.34 10.41
N ASP A 224 11.53 -9.23 9.46
CA ASP A 224 12.81 -9.34 8.73
C ASP A 224 12.98 -8.29 7.63
N GLY A 225 12.03 -7.37 7.50
CA GLY A 225 11.99 -6.38 6.43
C GLY A 225 11.22 -6.83 5.19
N THR A 226 10.71 -8.06 5.13
CA THR A 226 9.73 -8.44 4.08
C THR A 226 8.36 -7.86 4.41
N TRP A 227 7.90 -8.06 5.64
CA TRP A 227 6.62 -7.52 6.11
C TRP A 227 6.70 -7.19 7.60
N PRO A 228 5.99 -6.15 8.08
CA PRO A 228 6.03 -5.75 9.48
C PRO A 228 5.62 -6.89 10.43
N ASP A 229 6.36 -7.06 11.53
CA ASP A 229 5.94 -7.93 12.64
C ASP A 229 4.94 -7.19 13.56
N LYS A 230 3.94 -7.93 14.05
CA LYS A 230 2.98 -7.52 15.08
C LYS A 230 2.56 -6.05 15.01
N VAL A 231 1.95 -5.66 13.90
CA VAL A 231 1.32 -4.34 13.80
C VAL A 231 0.13 -4.33 14.76
N ASP A 232 0.05 -3.33 15.64
CA ASP A 232 -1.13 -3.14 16.49
C ASP A 232 -2.22 -2.41 15.71
N GLY A 233 -3.46 -2.87 15.83
CA GLY A 233 -4.58 -2.30 15.11
C GLY A 233 -5.92 -2.79 15.61
N VAL A 234 -6.99 -2.23 15.06
CA VAL A 234 -8.37 -2.63 15.37
C VAL A 234 -8.85 -3.60 14.30
N TRP A 235 -8.35 -4.83 14.39
CA TRP A 235 -8.65 -5.91 13.44
C TRP A 235 -10.15 -6.30 13.46
N GLY A 236 -10.85 -6.01 14.56
CA GLY A 236 -12.28 -6.25 14.69
C GLY A 236 -13.18 -5.38 13.80
N ALA A 237 -12.67 -4.31 13.19
CA ALA A 237 -13.42 -3.40 12.33
C ALA A 237 -12.57 -2.97 11.12
N VAL A 238 -12.66 -3.75 10.04
CA VAL A 238 -12.00 -3.49 8.76
C VAL A 238 -12.95 -2.71 7.86
N LEU A 239 -12.52 -1.57 7.34
CA LEU A 239 -13.31 -0.79 6.39
C LEU A 239 -13.14 -1.41 5.00
N ARG A 240 -14.17 -2.10 4.53
CA ARG A 240 -14.24 -2.67 3.19
C ARG A 240 -14.86 -1.64 2.24
N TRP A 241 -14.15 -1.32 1.16
CA TRP A 241 -14.70 -0.59 0.03
C TRP A 241 -15.20 -1.59 -1.00
N ASP A 242 -16.45 -1.45 -1.42
CA ASP A 242 -17.11 -2.38 -2.32
C ASP A 242 -16.55 -2.29 -3.74
N ALA A 243 -16.78 -3.35 -4.52
CA ALA A 243 -16.54 -3.34 -5.96
C ALA A 243 -17.20 -2.12 -6.62
N GLY A 244 -16.43 -1.42 -7.44
CA GLY A 244 -16.82 -0.13 -8.03
C GLY A 244 -16.29 1.09 -7.28
N MET A 245 -15.57 0.89 -6.17
CA MET A 245 -14.71 1.91 -5.55
C MET A 245 -13.85 2.58 -6.61
N LYS A 246 -13.81 3.91 -6.59
CA LYS A 246 -12.97 4.73 -7.44
C LYS A 246 -11.77 5.21 -6.63
N LEU A 247 -10.58 5.08 -7.20
CA LEU A 247 -9.36 5.62 -6.66
C LEU A 247 -8.68 6.46 -7.74
N LYS A 248 -8.26 7.67 -7.41
CA LYS A 248 -7.60 8.60 -8.31
C LYS A 248 -6.23 8.91 -7.77
N PHE A 249 -5.21 8.67 -8.59
CA PHE A 249 -3.86 9.13 -8.33
C PHE A 249 -3.60 10.36 -9.20
N PRO A 250 -3.34 11.54 -8.62
CA PRO A 250 -2.91 12.69 -9.41
C PRO A 250 -1.54 12.41 -10.04
N ALA A 251 -1.11 13.24 -10.99
CA ALA A 251 0.31 13.27 -11.36
C ALA A 251 1.14 13.61 -10.11
N GLY A 252 2.27 12.92 -9.92
CA GLY A 252 3.22 13.24 -8.86
C GLY A 252 3.77 14.65 -9.03
N THR A 253 3.94 15.36 -7.91
CA THR A 253 4.66 16.63 -7.89
C THR A 253 6.10 16.35 -7.47
N GLU A 254 7.03 16.66 -8.37
CA GLU A 254 8.45 16.50 -8.10
C GLU A 254 8.90 17.48 -7.01
N LEU A 255 9.63 16.96 -6.03
CA LEU A 255 10.24 17.71 -4.94
C LEU A 255 11.77 17.56 -5.02
N PRO A 256 12.55 18.59 -4.64
CA PRO A 256 14.01 18.53 -4.71
C PRO A 256 14.58 17.34 -3.94
N LYS A 257 15.72 16.80 -4.39
CA LYS A 257 16.44 15.77 -3.64
C LYS A 257 16.84 16.29 -2.25
N SER A 258 16.77 15.42 -1.24
CA SER A 258 17.22 15.70 0.12
C SER A 258 18.06 14.55 0.67
N ASN A 259 19.08 14.90 1.46
CA ASN A 259 19.96 13.96 2.17
C ASN A 259 19.56 13.79 3.65
N LEU A 260 18.35 14.22 4.03
CA LEU A 260 17.83 14.01 5.39
C LEU A 260 17.79 12.54 5.79
#